data_AF-A0AAD8U8D1-F1
#
_entry.id   AF-A0AAD8U8D1-F1
#
_cell.length_a   1.000
_cell.length_b   1.000
_cell.length_c   1.000
_cell.angle_alpha   90.00
_cell.angle_beta   90.00
_cell.angle_gamma   90.00
#
_symmetry.space_group_name_H-M   'P 1'
#
loop_
_entity.id
_entity.type
_entity.pdbx_description
1 polymer ?
#
loop_
_entity_poly.entity_id
_entity_poly.type
_entity_poly.pdbx_seq_one_letter_code
_entity_poly.pdbx_strand_id
1 'polypeptide(L)'
;MTKNKRRFEGDLTDRDAFWKILRSKKRNDHRVAHRLESSLSDHKRRCVRQIAKHQAFYNAFDHLSRIPGLRSGLVIGNLNKLIALKCDEEVVNYLEHIYNTWLYLAGNIESNLGKIDSFTVQSVELRCPRFPAEDARLLRNAVLDGRVFRFFDESERTVIWKNICSINSTIPSLTTFFNDVKYLELCTKWMKRLVAVPQDGHTVRSALTRAFKHSIRDETLYPIEESDMSFSYRPIEIDARLQLGLRQLWLSTMRNFRQMETNPSLLPKLASLASELGFDTKDIRCLKSMSPDLEVAQQALTMARPPKDYIYDVLSFQAVADKISHTFPDLQHNDSAQESPEFFTDAYSSKHDSRPWLNQTSYADAAESMFVDIMDQQLSTGGGRLSGLFICRSIHLAFFCTPRRDNLQVPVASSDSGIPPELGHHQESRTSNQGTPSSQHKDPSTGKSPARKVTLEFITREAKREEYVLL
;
A
#
# COMPACT_ATOMS: atom_id res chain seq x y z
N MET A 1 -14.00 21.68 52.01
CA MET A 1 -14.03 20.49 52.88
C MET A 1 -13.75 19.23 52.07
N THR A 2 -12.98 18.33 52.68
CA THR A 2 -12.55 17.02 52.20
C THR A 2 -13.64 16.11 51.61
N LYS A 3 -13.27 15.36 50.55
CA LYS A 3 -13.43 13.89 50.55
C LYS A 3 -12.55 13.19 49.50
N ASN A 4 -11.42 12.67 49.98
CA ASN A 4 -10.66 11.52 49.50
C ASN A 4 -10.98 10.99 48.10
N LYS A 5 -10.24 11.45 47.09
CA LYS A 5 -9.96 10.66 45.88
C LYS A 5 -9.12 9.46 46.33
N ARG A 6 -9.76 8.31 46.57
CA ARG A 6 -9.09 7.09 47.06
C ARG A 6 -8.00 6.68 46.06
N ARG A 7 -6.74 6.73 46.49
CA ARG A 7 -5.69 5.84 45.94
C ARG A 7 -6.22 4.41 46.03
N PHE A 8 -6.33 3.68 44.91
CA PHE A 8 -6.24 2.21 44.79
C PHE A 8 -6.65 1.74 43.38
N GLU A 9 -5.85 2.12 42.38
CA GLU A 9 -5.53 1.39 41.14
C GLU A 9 -4.37 2.19 40.54
N GLY A 10 -3.28 1.55 40.09
CA GLY A 10 -2.18 2.26 39.44
C GLY A 10 -2.66 2.95 38.16
N ASP A 11 -2.22 4.18 37.89
CA ASP A 11 -2.80 5.08 36.87
C ASP A 11 -3.09 4.34 35.56
N LEU A 12 -4.38 4.06 35.34
CA LEU A 12 -4.84 3.30 34.19
C LEU A 12 -4.67 4.16 32.95
N THR A 13 -3.71 3.79 32.10
CA THR A 13 -3.48 4.55 30.86
C THR A 13 -4.72 4.53 29.97
N ASP A 14 -4.95 5.58 29.18
CA ASP A 14 -6.06 5.61 28.21
C ASP A 14 -6.02 4.39 27.27
N ARG A 15 -4.82 3.90 26.94
CA ARG A 15 -4.59 2.70 26.13
C ARG A 15 -5.15 1.45 26.82
N ASP A 16 -4.84 1.25 28.10
CA ASP A 16 -5.39 0.14 28.89
C ASP A 16 -6.90 0.27 29.10
N ALA A 17 -7.41 1.50 29.25
CA ALA A 17 -8.84 1.76 29.32
C ALA A 17 -9.55 1.31 28.03
N PHE A 18 -9.03 1.61 26.83
CA PHE A 18 -9.58 1.10 25.56
C PHE A 18 -9.70 -0.44 25.57
N TRP A 19 -8.63 -1.16 25.90
CA TRP A 19 -8.63 -2.62 25.94
C TRP A 19 -9.53 -3.21 27.02
N LYS A 20 -9.69 -2.53 28.16
CA LYS A 20 -10.68 -2.90 29.18
C LYS A 20 -12.12 -2.61 28.72
N ILE A 21 -12.38 -1.53 27.98
CA ILE A 21 -13.71 -1.19 27.43
C ILE A 21 -14.17 -2.24 26.43
N LEU A 22 -13.34 -2.62 25.45
CA LEU A 22 -13.71 -3.61 24.43
C LEU A 22 -14.08 -4.97 25.08
N ARG A 23 -13.25 -5.44 26.02
CA ARG A 23 -13.49 -6.69 26.78
C ARG A 23 -14.72 -6.61 27.69
N SER A 24 -14.99 -5.45 28.29
CA SER A 24 -16.19 -5.25 29.12
C SER A 24 -17.46 -5.31 28.27
N LYS A 25 -17.45 -4.69 27.07
CA LYS A 25 -18.54 -4.80 26.10
C LYS A 25 -18.74 -6.23 25.61
N LYS A 26 -17.67 -6.98 25.33
CA LYS A 26 -17.74 -8.42 24.97
C LYS A 26 -18.45 -9.27 26.03
N ARG A 27 -18.31 -8.88 27.30
CA ARG A 27 -18.92 -9.55 28.47
C ARG A 27 -20.29 -8.99 28.86
N ASN A 28 -20.86 -8.08 28.07
CA ASN A 28 -22.08 -7.32 28.39
C ASN A 28 -22.02 -6.52 29.72
N ASP A 29 -20.81 -6.24 30.24
CA ASP A 29 -20.63 -5.36 31.41
C ASP A 29 -20.63 -3.89 30.98
N HIS A 30 -21.83 -3.40 30.66
CA HIS A 30 -22.06 -2.02 30.30
C HIS A 30 -21.71 -1.04 31.44
N ARG A 31 -21.74 -1.47 32.70
CA ARG A 31 -21.44 -0.61 33.87
C ARG A 31 -19.94 -0.34 34.00
N VAL A 32 -19.08 -1.34 33.83
CA VAL A 32 -17.63 -1.15 33.78
C VAL A 32 -17.24 -0.41 32.51
N ALA A 33 -17.81 -0.78 31.35
CA ALA A 33 -17.56 -0.07 30.10
C ALA A 33 -17.89 1.43 30.19
N HIS A 34 -19.05 1.81 30.73
CA HIS A 34 -19.44 3.22 30.88
C HIS A 34 -18.51 4.00 31.84
N ARG A 35 -18.09 3.39 32.95
CA ARG A 35 -17.15 4.03 33.90
C ARG A 35 -15.79 4.30 33.26
N LEU A 36 -15.25 3.33 32.52
CA LEU A 36 -13.99 3.47 31.79
C LEU A 36 -14.09 4.45 30.61
N GLU A 37 -15.22 4.46 29.90
CA GLU A 37 -15.48 5.48 28.89
C GLU A 37 -15.49 6.89 29.51
N SER A 38 -16.04 7.03 30.72
CA SER A 38 -16.16 8.32 31.41
C SER A 38 -14.81 8.88 31.90
N SER A 39 -13.78 8.06 32.09
CA SER A 39 -12.43 8.55 32.44
C SER A 39 -11.63 9.05 31.23
N LEU A 40 -12.04 8.71 30.00
CA LEU A 40 -11.45 9.24 28.77
C LEU A 40 -11.97 10.66 28.47
N SER A 41 -11.14 11.48 27.81
CA SER A 41 -11.60 12.75 27.22
C SER A 41 -12.67 12.53 26.16
N ASP A 42 -13.55 13.52 25.92
CA ASP A 42 -14.71 13.34 25.05
C ASP A 42 -14.36 12.93 23.61
N HIS A 43 -13.25 13.44 23.07
CA HIS A 43 -12.71 12.99 21.77
C HIS A 43 -12.32 11.51 21.80
N LYS A 44 -11.50 11.09 22.78
CA LYS A 44 -11.07 9.69 22.92
C LYS A 44 -12.27 8.77 23.15
N ARG A 45 -13.22 9.16 24.02
CA ARG A 45 -14.48 8.46 24.27
C ARG A 45 -15.30 8.27 22.99
N ARG A 46 -15.41 9.29 22.15
CA ARG A 46 -16.09 9.23 20.84
C ARG A 46 -15.40 8.22 19.91
N CYS A 47 -14.08 8.30 19.80
CA CYS A 47 -13.26 7.35 19.02
C CYS A 47 -13.46 5.90 19.46
N VAL A 48 -13.38 5.60 20.77
CA VAL A 48 -13.61 4.24 21.30
C VAL A 48 -15.03 3.76 21.03
N ARG A 49 -16.03 4.65 21.15
CA ARG A 49 -17.44 4.31 20.85
C ARG A 49 -17.67 4.03 19.37
N GLN A 50 -16.97 4.68 18.46
CA GLN A 50 -17.06 4.42 17.01
C GLN A 50 -16.47 3.04 16.67
N ILE A 51 -15.25 2.75 17.13
CA ILE A 51 -14.63 1.41 16.92
C ILE A 51 -15.50 0.31 17.54
N ALA A 52 -16.01 0.51 18.76
CA ALA A 52 -16.86 -0.48 19.43
C ALA A 52 -18.25 -0.69 18.79
N LYS A 53 -18.64 0.13 17.80
CA LYS A 53 -19.84 -0.06 16.97
C LYS A 53 -19.51 -0.63 15.59
N HIS A 54 -18.25 -0.59 15.18
CA HIS A 54 -17.81 -1.02 13.86
C HIS A 54 -17.31 -2.48 13.92
N GLN A 55 -18.16 -3.44 13.57
CA GLN A 55 -17.93 -4.86 13.86
C GLN A 55 -16.57 -5.39 13.36
N ALA A 56 -16.15 -5.02 12.15
CA ALA A 56 -14.89 -5.51 11.57
C ALA A 56 -13.66 -5.02 12.38
N PHE A 57 -13.56 -3.71 12.64
CA PHE A 57 -12.53 -3.15 13.51
C PHE A 57 -12.61 -3.67 14.95
N TYR A 58 -13.82 -3.82 15.51
CA TYR A 58 -14.01 -4.39 16.84
C TYR A 58 -13.39 -5.80 16.94
N ASN A 59 -13.68 -6.67 15.97
CA ASN A 59 -13.14 -8.03 15.91
C ASN A 59 -11.61 -8.03 15.77
N ALA A 60 -11.07 -7.25 14.81
CA ALA A 60 -9.63 -7.18 14.57
C ALA A 60 -8.85 -6.63 15.80
N PHE A 61 -9.38 -5.62 16.49
CA PHE A 61 -8.80 -5.18 17.75
C PHE A 61 -8.96 -6.26 18.85
N ASP A 62 -10.12 -6.90 19.01
CA ASP A 62 -10.32 -7.96 20.00
C ASP A 62 -9.31 -9.12 19.84
N HIS A 63 -8.95 -9.48 18.60
CA HIS A 63 -7.87 -10.42 18.31
C HIS A 63 -6.52 -9.93 18.86
N LEU A 64 -6.12 -8.69 18.54
CA LEU A 64 -4.89 -8.08 19.04
C LEU A 64 -4.88 -7.88 20.57
N SER A 65 -6.04 -7.86 21.23
CA SER A 65 -6.13 -7.69 22.69
C SER A 65 -5.45 -8.83 23.48
N ARG A 66 -5.29 -10.00 22.84
CA ARG A 66 -4.57 -11.18 23.31
C ARG A 66 -3.06 -10.97 23.47
N ILE A 67 -2.49 -9.92 22.85
CA ILE A 67 -1.04 -9.64 22.80
C ILE A 67 -0.75 -8.37 23.63
N PRO A 68 -0.32 -8.48 24.90
CA PRO A 68 -0.17 -7.33 25.77
C PRO A 68 0.86 -6.29 25.28
N GLY A 69 1.93 -6.72 24.62
CA GLY A 69 3.00 -5.84 24.15
C GLY A 69 2.56 -4.81 23.11
N LEU A 70 1.60 -5.16 22.24
CA LEU A 70 1.12 -4.27 21.18
C LEU A 70 0.38 -3.03 21.71
N ARG A 71 -0.13 -3.09 22.96
CA ARG A 71 -0.92 -2.00 23.56
C ARG A 71 -0.17 -0.67 23.60
N SER A 72 1.15 -0.73 23.70
CA SER A 72 2.06 0.43 23.69
C SER A 72 1.98 1.25 22.40
N GLY A 73 1.70 0.63 21.25
CA GLY A 73 1.57 1.29 19.95
C GLY A 73 0.19 1.93 19.69
N LEU A 74 -0.80 1.74 20.57
CA LEU A 74 -2.16 2.23 20.33
C LEU A 74 -2.28 3.76 20.39
N VAL A 75 -2.84 4.36 19.33
CA VAL A 75 -3.11 5.81 19.24
C VAL A 75 -4.62 6.07 19.14
N ILE A 76 -5.30 6.14 20.29
CA ILE A 76 -6.77 6.31 20.37
C ILE A 76 -7.28 7.55 19.61
N GLY A 77 -6.48 8.63 19.60
CA GLY A 77 -6.80 9.87 18.90
C GLY A 77 -6.87 9.74 17.38
N ASN A 78 -6.34 8.67 16.79
CA ASN A 78 -6.34 8.39 15.34
C ASN A 78 -7.41 7.37 14.93
N LEU A 79 -8.16 6.77 15.85
CA LEU A 79 -9.15 5.73 15.52
C LEU A 79 -10.33 6.26 14.68
N ASN A 80 -10.68 7.55 14.83
CA ASN A 80 -11.65 8.21 13.95
C ASN A 80 -11.15 8.34 12.51
N LYS A 81 -9.83 8.47 12.28
CA LYS A 81 -9.26 8.50 10.93
C LYS A 81 -9.46 7.18 10.20
N LEU A 82 -9.37 6.04 10.90
CA LEU A 82 -9.62 4.72 10.31
C LEU A 82 -11.03 4.63 9.71
N ILE A 83 -12.04 5.11 10.44
CA ILE A 83 -13.45 5.16 9.99
C ILE A 83 -13.64 6.19 8.86
N ALA A 84 -12.98 7.36 8.93
CA ALA A 84 -13.08 8.41 7.91
C ALA A 84 -12.37 8.02 6.59
N LEU A 85 -11.38 7.13 6.67
CA LEU A 85 -10.61 6.65 5.53
C LEU A 85 -11.49 5.87 4.54
N LYS A 86 -12.47 5.10 5.03
CA LYS A 86 -13.35 4.22 4.22
C LYS A 86 -12.56 3.11 3.49
N CYS A 87 -11.47 2.63 4.07
CA CYS A 87 -10.67 1.51 3.57
C CYS A 87 -10.65 0.41 4.63
N ASP A 88 -11.85 -0.04 5.02
CA ASP A 88 -12.03 -0.84 6.24
C ASP A 88 -11.42 -2.23 6.05
N GLU A 89 -11.51 -2.77 4.83
CA GLU A 89 -10.94 -4.06 4.45
C GLU A 89 -9.41 -4.03 4.44
N GLU A 90 -8.78 -2.99 3.88
CA GLU A 90 -7.33 -2.78 3.94
C GLU A 90 -6.83 -2.63 5.39
N VAL A 91 -7.53 -1.82 6.19
CA VAL A 91 -7.20 -1.60 7.61
C VAL A 91 -7.32 -2.89 8.41
N VAL A 92 -8.38 -3.69 8.20
CA VAL A 92 -8.54 -5.00 8.85
C VAL A 92 -7.46 -5.98 8.38
N ASN A 93 -7.11 -6.00 7.09
CA ASN A 93 -6.05 -6.87 6.58
C ASN A 93 -4.71 -6.60 7.27
N TYR A 94 -4.34 -5.33 7.49
CA TYR A 94 -3.12 -5.00 8.25
C TYR A 94 -3.23 -5.44 9.72
N LEU A 95 -4.35 -5.17 10.39
CA LEU A 95 -4.55 -5.59 11.79
C LEU A 95 -4.49 -7.12 11.96
N GLU A 96 -5.05 -7.88 11.03
CA GLU A 96 -4.94 -9.34 10.99
C GLU A 96 -3.52 -9.79 10.59
N HIS A 97 -2.81 -9.07 9.70
CA HIS A 97 -1.40 -9.36 9.40
C HIS A 97 -0.52 -9.19 10.65
N ILE A 98 -0.78 -8.19 11.51
CA ILE A 98 -0.15 -8.09 12.84
C ILE A 98 -0.47 -9.35 13.65
N TYR A 99 -1.76 -9.68 13.84
CA TYR A 99 -2.15 -10.82 14.67
C TYR A 99 -1.48 -12.13 14.22
N ASN A 100 -1.57 -12.44 12.93
CA ASN A 100 -1.03 -13.66 12.34
C ASN A 100 0.50 -13.72 12.42
N THR A 101 1.20 -12.59 12.24
CA THR A 101 2.66 -12.56 12.38
C THR A 101 3.08 -12.88 13.82
N TRP A 102 2.44 -12.26 14.82
CA TRP A 102 2.76 -12.51 16.23
C TRP A 102 2.34 -13.91 16.70
N LEU A 103 1.25 -14.46 16.17
CA LEU A 103 0.85 -15.86 16.39
C LEU A 103 1.89 -16.83 15.82
N TYR A 104 2.35 -16.59 14.59
CA TYR A 104 3.40 -17.37 13.96
C TYR A 104 4.72 -17.31 14.75
N LEU A 105 5.15 -16.11 15.16
CA LEU A 105 6.33 -15.94 16.03
C LEU A 105 6.19 -16.76 17.31
N ALA A 106 5.02 -16.75 17.96
CA ALA A 106 4.70 -17.53 19.15
C ALA A 106 4.52 -19.05 18.91
N GLY A 107 4.94 -19.58 17.75
CA GLY A 107 4.87 -21.00 17.40
C GLY A 107 3.50 -21.49 16.93
N ASN A 108 2.61 -20.57 16.52
CA ASN A 108 1.18 -20.79 16.25
C ASN A 108 0.36 -21.23 17.48
N ILE A 109 0.82 -20.87 18.69
CA ILE A 109 0.17 -21.23 19.96
C ILE A 109 -0.53 -19.99 20.54
N GLU A 110 -1.88 -19.95 20.54
CA GLU A 110 -2.64 -18.77 21.04
C GLU A 110 -2.33 -18.44 22.51
N SER A 111 -2.13 -19.44 23.38
CA SER A 111 -1.81 -19.20 24.80
C SER A 111 -0.47 -18.50 25.01
N ASN A 112 0.46 -18.61 24.06
CA ASN A 112 1.76 -17.96 24.11
C ASN A 112 1.70 -16.47 23.73
N LEU A 113 0.63 -15.98 23.09
CA LEU A 113 0.46 -14.55 22.80
C LEU A 113 0.46 -13.68 24.07
N GLY A 114 -0.02 -14.24 25.20
CA GLY A 114 -0.03 -13.57 26.49
C GLY A 114 1.37 -13.32 27.09
N LYS A 115 2.40 -14.06 26.64
CA LYS A 115 3.80 -13.90 27.06
C LYS A 115 4.51 -12.71 26.39
N ILE A 116 3.90 -12.09 25.38
CA ILE A 116 4.54 -11.06 24.55
C ILE A 116 4.39 -9.68 25.20
N ASP A 117 5.51 -9.11 25.62
CA ASP A 117 5.59 -7.83 26.34
C ASP A 117 5.95 -6.63 25.42
N SER A 118 5.79 -5.40 25.92
CA SER A 118 5.99 -4.18 25.13
C SER A 118 7.45 -3.92 24.75
N PHE A 119 8.41 -4.31 25.60
CA PHE A 119 9.84 -4.19 25.28
C PHE A 119 10.21 -5.18 24.18
N THR A 120 9.63 -6.39 24.22
CA THR A 120 9.76 -7.37 23.14
C THR A 120 9.26 -6.82 21.81
N VAL A 121 8.06 -6.23 21.76
CA VAL A 121 7.52 -5.58 20.54
C VAL A 121 8.44 -4.47 20.02
N GLN A 122 8.84 -3.53 20.88
CA GLN A 122 9.69 -2.40 20.51
C GLN A 122 11.10 -2.82 20.04
N SER A 123 11.59 -3.98 20.49
CA SER A 123 12.91 -4.49 20.10
C SER A 123 12.93 -5.14 18.71
N VAL A 124 11.78 -5.66 18.24
CA VAL A 124 11.70 -6.43 16.99
C VAL A 124 10.88 -5.76 15.89
N GLU A 125 10.02 -4.78 16.21
CA GLU A 125 9.25 -4.08 15.19
C GLU A 125 10.17 -3.44 14.14
N LEU A 126 9.72 -3.44 12.89
CA LEU A 126 10.48 -2.99 11.70
C LEU A 126 11.71 -3.83 11.31
N ARG A 127 12.16 -4.80 12.10
CA ARG A 127 13.26 -5.72 11.71
C ARG A 127 12.78 -6.71 10.66
N CYS A 128 13.69 -7.17 9.79
CA CYS A 128 13.47 -8.35 8.94
C CYS A 128 14.72 -9.26 8.93
N PRO A 129 14.99 -10.02 10.01
CA PRO A 129 16.25 -10.77 10.19
C PRO A 129 16.52 -11.92 9.20
N ARG A 130 15.65 -12.12 8.21
CA ARG A 130 15.86 -13.03 7.07
C ARG A 130 16.97 -12.55 6.12
N PHE A 131 17.18 -11.25 5.97
CA PHE A 131 18.12 -10.70 4.97
C PHE A 131 19.30 -9.94 5.59
N PRO A 132 19.13 -8.83 6.33
CA PRO A 132 20.28 -8.02 6.77
C PRO A 132 21.06 -8.75 7.87
N ALA A 133 22.31 -9.09 7.59
CA ALA A 133 23.19 -9.78 8.54
C ALA A 133 23.40 -8.97 9.84
N GLU A 134 23.34 -7.63 9.79
CA GLU A 134 23.43 -6.75 10.96
C GLU A 134 22.21 -6.92 11.90
N ASP A 135 20.98 -6.78 11.37
CA ASP A 135 19.74 -6.99 12.14
C ASP A 135 19.68 -8.42 12.71
N ALA A 136 20.08 -9.42 11.92
CA ALA A 136 20.11 -10.81 12.35
C ALA A 136 21.09 -11.02 13.52
N ARG A 137 22.33 -10.53 13.41
CA ARG A 137 23.36 -10.70 14.45
C ARG A 137 22.97 -10.02 15.76
N LEU A 138 22.44 -8.79 15.69
CA LEU A 138 22.03 -8.04 16.88
C LEU A 138 20.85 -8.71 17.58
N LEU A 139 19.83 -9.14 16.82
CA LEU A 139 18.63 -9.68 17.40
C LEU A 139 18.79 -11.14 17.87
N ARG A 140 19.60 -11.95 17.20
CA ARG A 140 19.82 -13.37 17.57
C ARG A 140 20.18 -13.53 19.04
N ASN A 141 21.21 -12.82 19.50
CA ASN A 141 21.66 -12.91 20.88
C ASN A 141 20.58 -12.35 21.82
N ALA A 142 19.89 -11.27 21.45
CA ALA A 142 18.83 -10.70 22.28
C ALA A 142 17.64 -11.66 22.51
N VAL A 143 17.31 -12.50 21.52
CA VAL A 143 16.27 -13.53 21.62
C VAL A 143 16.77 -14.77 22.37
N LEU A 144 17.92 -15.34 21.98
CA LEU A 144 18.41 -16.58 22.59
C LEU A 144 18.75 -16.38 24.08
N ASP A 145 19.41 -15.27 24.43
CA ASP A 145 19.76 -14.91 25.82
C ASP A 145 18.53 -14.48 26.66
N GLY A 146 17.32 -14.42 26.09
CA GLY A 146 16.08 -14.09 26.80
C GLY A 146 15.91 -12.62 27.19
N ARG A 147 16.71 -11.69 26.64
CA ARG A 147 16.48 -10.24 26.84
C ARG A 147 15.16 -9.79 26.20
N VAL A 148 14.90 -10.32 25.01
CA VAL A 148 13.68 -10.23 24.21
C VAL A 148 12.98 -11.58 24.29
N PHE A 149 11.64 -11.63 24.29
CA PHE A 149 10.85 -12.83 24.59
C PHE A 149 11.15 -13.44 25.98
N ARG A 150 11.39 -12.60 26.98
CA ARG A 150 11.81 -12.98 28.34
C ARG A 150 10.89 -13.95 29.10
N PHE A 151 9.63 -14.06 28.69
CA PHE A 151 8.61 -14.92 29.31
C PHE A 151 8.45 -16.27 28.60
N PHE A 152 9.31 -16.57 27.62
CA PHE A 152 9.40 -17.83 26.91
C PHE A 152 10.64 -18.61 27.36
N ASP A 153 10.55 -19.94 27.40
CA ASP A 153 11.71 -20.78 27.73
C ASP A 153 12.74 -20.87 26.58
N GLU A 154 13.88 -21.51 26.82
CA GLU A 154 14.97 -21.58 25.83
C GLU A 154 14.59 -22.34 24.55
N SER A 155 13.75 -23.38 24.66
CA SER A 155 13.26 -24.15 23.51
C SER A 155 12.27 -23.31 22.70
N GLU A 156 11.37 -22.61 23.37
CA GLU A 156 10.44 -21.67 22.74
C GLU A 156 11.19 -20.52 22.05
N ARG A 157 12.19 -19.92 22.69
CA ARG A 157 13.00 -18.83 22.10
C ARG A 157 13.81 -19.30 20.88
N THR A 158 14.23 -20.57 20.85
CA THR A 158 14.87 -21.18 19.67
C THR A 158 13.90 -21.31 18.50
N VAL A 159 12.65 -21.73 18.74
CA VAL A 159 11.58 -21.75 17.72
C VAL A 159 11.24 -20.34 17.25
N ILE A 160 11.05 -19.39 18.19
CA ILE A 160 10.81 -17.98 17.88
C ILE A 160 11.90 -17.43 16.96
N TRP A 161 13.18 -17.71 17.26
CA TRP A 161 14.30 -17.26 16.42
C TRP A 161 14.21 -17.82 14.98
N LYS A 162 13.92 -19.12 14.82
CA LYS A 162 13.70 -19.72 13.49
C LYS A 162 12.56 -19.02 12.74
N ASN A 163 11.45 -18.73 13.43
CA ASN A 163 10.28 -18.10 12.84
C ASN A 163 10.57 -16.64 12.46
N ILE A 164 11.29 -15.88 13.29
CA ILE A 164 11.78 -14.52 12.98
C ILE A 164 12.61 -14.48 11.69
N CYS A 165 13.49 -15.46 11.49
CA CYS A 165 14.34 -15.55 10.28
C CYS A 165 13.61 -16.00 9.01
N SER A 166 12.36 -16.47 9.09
CA SER A 166 11.59 -16.90 7.92
C SER A 166 10.74 -15.77 7.30
N ILE A 167 10.36 -14.77 8.10
CA ILE A 167 9.50 -13.65 7.68
C ILE A 167 10.18 -12.87 6.55
N ASN A 168 9.43 -12.61 5.46
CA ASN A 168 9.90 -11.95 4.23
C ASN A 168 9.44 -10.49 4.09
N SER A 169 9.08 -9.87 5.22
CA SER A 169 8.63 -8.48 5.39
C SER A 169 9.15 -7.95 6.73
N THR A 170 8.98 -6.65 6.99
CA THR A 170 9.22 -6.13 8.34
C THR A 170 8.23 -6.72 9.37
N ILE A 171 8.68 -6.93 10.62
CA ILE A 171 7.79 -7.36 11.71
C ILE A 171 6.85 -6.20 12.08
N PRO A 172 5.52 -6.38 11.99
CA PRO A 172 4.55 -5.30 12.15
C PRO A 172 4.07 -5.14 13.61
N SER A 173 3.59 -3.95 13.95
CA SER A 173 2.99 -3.63 15.25
C SER A 173 1.89 -2.56 15.12
N LEU A 174 1.21 -2.22 16.22
CA LEU A 174 0.31 -1.06 16.21
C LEU A 174 1.06 0.26 15.97
N THR A 175 2.32 0.38 16.42
CA THR A 175 3.18 1.55 16.15
C THR A 175 3.44 1.69 14.65
N THR A 176 3.74 0.57 13.96
CA THR A 176 3.98 0.59 12.52
C THR A 176 2.70 0.91 11.76
N PHE A 177 1.61 0.20 12.06
CA PHE A 177 0.29 0.41 11.48
C PHE A 177 -0.19 1.88 11.55
N PHE A 178 -0.12 2.55 12.70
CA PHE A 178 -0.58 3.94 12.80
C PHE A 178 0.31 4.94 12.05
N ASN A 179 1.55 4.57 11.69
CA ASN A 179 2.38 5.36 10.78
C ASN A 179 2.05 5.05 9.32
N ASP A 180 1.85 3.78 8.98
CA ASP A 180 1.64 3.32 7.60
C ASP A 180 0.21 3.67 7.12
N VAL A 181 -0.76 3.78 8.04
CA VAL A 181 -2.09 4.36 7.76
C VAL A 181 -2.00 5.80 7.25
N LYS A 182 -1.00 6.59 7.66
CA LYS A 182 -0.80 7.95 7.13
C LYS A 182 -0.44 7.91 5.64
N TYR A 183 0.27 6.86 5.21
CA TYR A 183 0.59 6.65 3.81
C TYR A 183 -0.65 6.23 3.03
N LEU A 184 -1.43 5.30 3.58
CA LEU A 184 -2.72 4.90 3.00
C LEU A 184 -3.69 6.09 2.90
N GLU A 185 -3.72 7.01 3.87
CA GLU A 185 -4.50 8.26 3.86
C GLU A 185 -4.17 9.13 2.63
N LEU A 186 -2.88 9.28 2.31
CA LEU A 186 -2.40 10.05 1.15
C LEU A 186 -2.75 9.37 -0.18
N CYS A 187 -2.66 8.04 -0.28
CA CYS A 187 -3.01 7.28 -1.49
C CYS A 187 -4.53 7.25 -1.72
N THR A 188 -5.31 7.08 -0.64
CA THR A 188 -6.77 6.93 -0.68
C THR A 188 -7.49 8.15 -1.24
N LYS A 189 -6.91 9.35 -1.06
CA LYS A 189 -7.41 10.61 -1.67
C LYS A 189 -7.63 10.44 -3.18
N TRP A 190 -6.72 9.74 -3.86
CA TRP A 190 -6.73 9.56 -5.31
C TRP A 190 -7.65 8.43 -5.75
N MET A 191 -7.70 7.32 -5.01
CA MET A 191 -8.66 6.24 -5.26
C MET A 191 -10.13 6.73 -5.22
N LYS A 192 -10.43 7.66 -4.30
CA LYS A 192 -11.75 8.32 -4.20
C LYS A 192 -12.08 9.27 -5.38
N ARG A 193 -11.15 9.55 -6.29
CA ARG A 193 -11.42 10.29 -7.55
C ARG A 193 -11.87 9.38 -8.69
N LEU A 194 -11.59 8.08 -8.61
CA LEU A 194 -12.01 7.08 -9.61
C LEU A 194 -13.43 6.56 -9.35
N VAL A 195 -13.86 6.57 -8.09
CA VAL A 195 -15.15 6.03 -7.65
C VAL A 195 -15.83 6.93 -6.63
N ALA A 196 -17.10 7.24 -6.86
CA ALA A 196 -17.97 7.77 -5.83
C ALA A 196 -18.10 6.77 -4.66
N VAL A 197 -17.71 7.20 -3.45
CA VAL A 197 -17.89 6.44 -2.20
C VAL A 197 -19.01 7.11 -1.39
N PRO A 198 -20.24 6.55 -1.38
CA PRO A 198 -21.34 7.11 -0.59
C PRO A 198 -21.03 7.09 0.91
N GLN A 199 -21.68 7.97 1.68
CA GLN A 199 -21.44 8.02 3.13
C GLN A 199 -21.95 6.76 3.86
N ASP A 200 -22.98 6.11 3.31
CA ASP A 200 -23.75 5.00 3.90
C ASP A 200 -22.98 3.67 3.93
N GLY A 201 -22.04 3.53 4.87
CA GLY A 201 -21.32 2.27 5.15
C GLY A 201 -20.41 1.74 4.04
N HIS A 202 -20.41 2.36 2.86
CA HIS A 202 -19.56 1.95 1.75
C HIS A 202 -18.09 2.31 1.96
N THR A 203 -17.23 1.40 1.51
CA THR A 203 -15.77 1.49 1.47
C THR A 203 -15.27 1.74 0.04
N VAL A 204 -14.03 2.22 -0.09
CA VAL A 204 -13.31 2.38 -1.36
C VAL A 204 -13.22 1.05 -2.10
N ARG A 205 -12.87 -0.04 -1.40
CA ARG A 205 -12.85 -1.39 -1.97
C ARG A 205 -14.23 -1.82 -2.46
N SER A 206 -15.30 -1.67 -1.69
CA SER A 206 -16.67 -2.00 -2.14
C SER A 206 -17.13 -1.17 -3.35
N ALA A 207 -16.68 0.08 -3.46
CA ALA A 207 -16.98 0.93 -4.62
C ALA A 207 -16.21 0.47 -5.87
N LEU A 208 -14.92 0.17 -5.74
CA LEU A 208 -14.10 -0.38 -6.83
C LEU A 208 -14.57 -1.78 -7.25
N THR A 209 -14.97 -2.65 -6.32
CA THR A 209 -15.55 -3.96 -6.63
C THR A 209 -16.83 -3.84 -7.47
N ARG A 210 -17.69 -2.85 -7.19
CA ARG A 210 -18.88 -2.57 -8.04
C ARG A 210 -18.52 -1.91 -9.38
N ALA A 211 -17.38 -1.23 -9.45
CA ALA A 211 -16.86 -0.65 -10.69
C ALA A 211 -16.17 -1.69 -11.60
N PHE A 212 -15.72 -2.82 -11.05
CA PHE A 212 -15.11 -3.91 -11.81
C PHE A 212 -16.18 -4.65 -12.62
N LYS A 213 -16.27 -4.34 -13.92
CA LYS A 213 -17.35 -4.86 -14.80
C LYS A 213 -16.95 -6.00 -15.71
N HIS A 214 -15.66 -6.30 -15.77
CA HIS A 214 -15.07 -7.39 -16.55
C HIS A 214 -15.51 -7.44 -18.02
N SER A 215 -14.85 -6.66 -18.86
CA SER A 215 -14.96 -6.73 -20.32
C SER A 215 -13.55 -6.74 -20.90
N ILE A 216 -12.81 -7.84 -20.73
CA ILE A 216 -11.55 -7.99 -21.44
C ILE A 216 -11.88 -8.27 -22.92
N ARG A 217 -11.13 -7.62 -23.82
CA ARG A 217 -11.26 -7.82 -25.27
C ARG A 217 -10.94 -9.25 -25.73
N ASP A 218 -10.33 -10.04 -24.85
CA ASP A 218 -9.93 -11.42 -25.02
C ASP A 218 -10.07 -12.09 -23.64
N GLU A 219 -10.96 -13.07 -23.47
CA GLU A 219 -11.36 -13.58 -22.13
C GLU A 219 -10.23 -14.26 -21.35
N THR A 220 -9.14 -14.60 -22.04
CA THR A 220 -8.07 -15.49 -21.57
C THR A 220 -6.94 -14.77 -20.82
N LEU A 221 -6.58 -13.55 -21.22
CA LEU A 221 -5.42 -12.80 -20.70
C LEU A 221 -5.85 -11.62 -19.81
N TYR A 222 -5.00 -11.21 -18.87
CA TYR A 222 -5.21 -10.05 -18.00
C TYR A 222 -3.98 -9.13 -18.02
N PRO A 223 -4.16 -7.79 -18.08
CA PRO A 223 -3.05 -6.85 -18.08
C PRO A 223 -2.33 -6.73 -16.73
N ILE A 224 -1.00 -6.68 -16.80
CA ILE A 224 -0.08 -6.41 -15.70
C ILE A 224 0.78 -5.21 -16.12
N GLU A 225 0.67 -4.11 -15.38
CA GLU A 225 1.48 -2.91 -15.55
C GLU A 225 2.95 -3.21 -15.19
N GLU A 226 3.85 -2.99 -16.15
CA GLU A 226 5.30 -3.21 -16.02
C GLU A 226 6.08 -1.89 -15.94
N SER A 227 5.55 -0.84 -16.56
CA SER A 227 6.01 0.55 -16.44
C SER A 227 4.81 1.50 -16.48
N ASP A 228 5.04 2.80 -16.29
CA ASP A 228 3.99 3.83 -16.45
C ASP A 228 3.40 3.92 -17.88
N MET A 229 3.99 3.21 -18.86
CA MET A 229 3.61 3.24 -20.29
C MET A 229 3.37 1.84 -20.89
N SER A 230 3.66 0.74 -20.19
CA SER A 230 3.64 -0.62 -20.75
C SER A 230 2.92 -1.65 -19.88
N PHE A 231 2.31 -2.63 -20.56
CA PHE A 231 1.61 -3.76 -19.97
C PHE A 231 2.05 -5.06 -20.63
N SER A 232 2.23 -6.12 -19.84
CA SER A 232 2.17 -7.48 -20.36
C SER A 232 0.79 -8.09 -20.10
N TYR A 233 0.42 -9.06 -20.94
CA TYR A 233 -0.88 -9.71 -20.91
C TYR A 233 -0.66 -11.20 -20.62
N ARG A 234 -1.15 -11.68 -19.48
CA ARG A 234 -0.84 -13.02 -18.98
C ARG A 234 -2.12 -13.77 -18.58
N PRO A 235 -2.17 -15.11 -18.67
CA PRO A 235 -3.32 -15.87 -18.20
C PRO A 235 -3.43 -15.75 -16.67
N ILE A 236 -4.53 -15.17 -16.19
CA ILE A 236 -4.85 -15.01 -14.77
C ILE A 236 -6.26 -15.54 -14.52
N GLU A 237 -6.41 -16.35 -13.47
CA GLU A 237 -7.69 -16.89 -13.00
C GLU A 237 -8.71 -15.78 -12.71
N ILE A 238 -9.95 -15.96 -13.16
CA ILE A 238 -11.00 -14.93 -13.12
C ILE A 238 -11.18 -14.35 -11.70
N ASP A 239 -11.22 -15.20 -10.69
CA ASP A 239 -11.40 -14.81 -9.28
C ASP A 239 -10.23 -13.99 -8.72
N ALA A 240 -9.02 -14.16 -9.27
CA ALA A 240 -7.84 -13.41 -8.88
C ALA A 240 -7.75 -12.02 -9.55
N ARG A 241 -8.43 -11.82 -10.69
CA ARG A 241 -8.31 -10.58 -11.51
C ARG A 241 -8.70 -9.32 -10.73
N LEU A 242 -9.79 -9.35 -9.95
CA LEU A 242 -10.21 -8.21 -9.12
C LEU A 242 -9.15 -7.83 -8.07
N GLN A 243 -8.60 -8.82 -7.35
CA GLN A 243 -7.58 -8.56 -6.33
C GLN A 243 -6.30 -8.03 -6.98
N LEU A 244 -5.90 -8.58 -8.13
CA LEU A 244 -4.73 -8.13 -8.88
C LEU A 244 -4.91 -6.69 -9.40
N GLY A 245 -6.07 -6.36 -9.96
CA GLY A 245 -6.39 -4.99 -10.41
C GLY A 245 -6.41 -3.97 -9.26
N LEU A 246 -6.99 -4.32 -8.11
CA LEU A 246 -6.95 -3.48 -6.91
C LEU A 246 -5.51 -3.24 -6.44
N ARG A 247 -4.65 -4.27 -6.46
CA ARG A 247 -3.23 -4.16 -6.08
C ARG A 247 -2.46 -3.25 -7.04
N GLN A 248 -2.68 -3.35 -8.35
CA GLN A 248 -2.07 -2.47 -9.34
C GLN A 248 -2.50 -1.00 -9.15
N LEU A 249 -3.79 -0.73 -8.92
CA LEU A 249 -4.26 0.63 -8.63
C LEU A 249 -3.66 1.21 -7.35
N TRP A 250 -3.62 0.43 -6.27
CA TRP A 250 -2.99 0.87 -5.02
C TRP A 250 -1.50 1.16 -5.22
N LEU A 251 -0.75 0.30 -5.91
CA LEU A 251 0.65 0.55 -6.24
C LEU A 251 0.85 1.80 -7.12
N SER A 252 0.02 2.02 -8.14
CA SER A 252 0.09 3.23 -8.97
C SER A 252 -0.16 4.50 -8.15
N THR A 253 -1.11 4.50 -7.22
CA THR A 253 -1.28 5.63 -6.28
C THR A 253 -0.11 5.77 -5.31
N MET A 254 0.50 4.66 -4.87
CA MET A 254 1.70 4.66 -4.03
C MET A 254 2.89 5.28 -4.78
N ARG A 255 3.18 4.91 -6.03
CA ARG A 255 4.21 5.57 -6.86
C ARG A 255 4.00 7.09 -6.89
N ASN A 256 2.76 7.50 -7.18
CA ASN A 256 2.47 8.84 -7.67
C ASN A 256 1.95 9.86 -6.64
N PHE A 257 1.52 9.47 -5.43
CA PHE A 257 0.74 10.34 -4.53
C PHE A 257 1.34 11.73 -4.26
N ARG A 258 2.67 11.88 -4.27
CA ARG A 258 3.39 13.14 -4.05
C ARG A 258 3.29 14.11 -5.23
N GLN A 259 3.21 13.57 -6.44
CA GLN A 259 3.14 14.35 -7.68
C GLN A 259 1.69 14.56 -8.15
N MET A 260 0.72 13.77 -7.67
CA MET A 260 -0.69 13.85 -8.06
C MET A 260 -1.36 15.21 -7.78
N GLU A 261 -0.79 16.06 -6.91
CA GLU A 261 -1.27 17.44 -6.69
C GLU A 261 -0.67 18.47 -7.67
N THR A 262 0.51 18.18 -8.22
CA THR A 262 1.29 19.15 -9.02
C THR A 262 1.33 18.79 -10.51
N ASN A 263 1.28 17.50 -10.85
CA ASN A 263 1.32 16.97 -12.20
C ASN A 263 -0.08 16.46 -12.60
N PRO A 264 -0.83 17.21 -13.43
CA PRO A 264 -2.22 16.91 -13.75
C PRO A 264 -2.37 15.70 -14.69
N SER A 265 -1.29 15.26 -15.37
CA SER A 265 -1.31 14.08 -16.25
C SER A 265 -1.56 12.76 -15.49
N LEU A 266 -1.24 12.72 -14.19
CA LEU A 266 -1.22 11.46 -13.42
C LEU A 266 -2.62 10.94 -13.07
N LEU A 267 -3.63 11.81 -12.87
CA LEU A 267 -4.99 11.36 -12.59
C LEU A 267 -5.70 10.77 -13.83
N PRO A 268 -5.60 11.36 -15.04
CA PRO A 268 -5.98 10.71 -16.30
C PRO A 268 -5.22 9.40 -16.58
N LYS A 269 -3.92 9.32 -16.26
CA LYS A 269 -3.14 8.07 -16.34
C LYS A 269 -3.69 7.00 -15.40
N LEU A 270 -3.95 7.33 -14.14
CA LEU A 270 -4.57 6.42 -13.16
C LEU A 270 -5.96 5.93 -13.61
N ALA A 271 -6.76 6.80 -14.23
CA ALA A 271 -8.05 6.40 -14.82
C ALA A 271 -7.90 5.53 -16.07
N SER A 272 -6.86 5.75 -16.87
CA SER A 272 -6.51 4.90 -18.01
C SER A 272 -6.13 3.49 -17.55
N LEU A 273 -5.27 3.39 -16.54
CA LEU A 273 -4.92 2.14 -15.85
C LEU A 273 -6.16 1.45 -15.28
N ALA A 274 -7.02 2.16 -14.55
CA ALA A 274 -8.26 1.59 -14.00
C ALA A 274 -9.16 1.01 -15.09
N SER A 275 -9.31 1.72 -16.21
CA SER A 275 -10.08 1.22 -17.36
C SER A 275 -9.44 0.00 -18.03
N GLU A 276 -8.11 -0.09 -18.10
CA GLU A 276 -7.41 -1.24 -18.68
C GLU A 276 -7.55 -2.48 -17.80
N LEU A 277 -7.47 -2.29 -16.48
CA LEU A 277 -7.68 -3.33 -15.46
C LEU A 277 -9.15 -3.81 -15.34
N GLY A 278 -10.09 -3.23 -16.10
CA GLY A 278 -11.50 -3.64 -16.14
C GLY A 278 -12.45 -2.90 -15.20
N PHE A 279 -12.04 -1.78 -14.62
CA PHE A 279 -12.91 -0.89 -13.82
C PHE A 279 -13.59 0.16 -14.71
N ASP A 280 -14.92 0.27 -14.66
CA ASP A 280 -15.71 1.28 -15.38
C ASP A 280 -16.70 2.02 -14.46
N THR A 281 -16.43 3.31 -14.28
CA THR A 281 -17.38 4.30 -13.75
C THR A 281 -17.53 5.46 -14.74
N LYS A 282 -18.52 6.34 -14.48
CA LYS A 282 -18.61 7.62 -15.21
C LYS A 282 -17.35 8.46 -14.97
N ASP A 283 -16.84 8.46 -13.74
CA ASP A 283 -15.68 9.24 -13.33
C ASP A 283 -14.40 8.73 -14.02
N ILE A 284 -14.16 7.41 -14.05
CA ILE A 284 -13.06 6.79 -14.80
C ILE A 284 -13.13 7.15 -16.29
N ARG A 285 -14.31 7.03 -16.92
CA ARG A 285 -14.46 7.39 -18.34
C ARG A 285 -14.25 8.88 -18.61
N CYS A 286 -14.72 9.75 -17.72
CA CYS A 286 -14.51 11.19 -17.80
C CYS A 286 -13.01 11.52 -17.70
N LEU A 287 -12.34 11.03 -16.65
CA LEU A 287 -10.91 11.23 -16.43
C LEU A 287 -10.03 10.64 -17.55
N LYS A 288 -10.38 9.45 -18.07
CA LYS A 288 -9.69 8.82 -19.22
C LYS A 288 -9.87 9.60 -20.52
N SER A 289 -10.96 10.37 -20.67
CA SER A 289 -11.20 11.21 -21.85
C SER A 289 -10.44 12.54 -21.83
N MET A 290 -9.86 12.91 -20.69
CA MET A 290 -8.98 14.08 -20.58
C MET A 290 -7.62 13.74 -21.21
N SER A 291 -7.14 14.56 -22.14
CA SER A 291 -5.79 14.40 -22.69
C SER A 291 -4.77 14.82 -21.63
N PRO A 292 -3.86 13.93 -21.19
CA PRO A 292 -2.85 14.29 -20.17
C PRO A 292 -1.95 15.43 -20.63
N ASP A 293 -1.64 15.47 -21.93
CA ASP A 293 -0.83 16.49 -22.59
C ASP A 293 -1.57 17.84 -22.66
N LEU A 294 -2.89 17.81 -22.89
CA LEU A 294 -3.72 19.00 -22.89
C LEU A 294 -3.82 19.61 -21.48
N GLU A 295 -4.00 18.80 -20.44
CA GLU A 295 -4.02 19.27 -19.06
C GLU A 295 -2.69 19.94 -18.66
N VAL A 296 -1.56 19.34 -19.03
CA VAL A 296 -0.23 19.93 -18.84
C VAL A 296 -0.08 21.23 -19.64
N ALA A 297 -0.54 21.27 -20.90
CA ALA A 297 -0.52 22.47 -21.73
C ALA A 297 -1.37 23.62 -21.14
N GLN A 298 -2.59 23.32 -20.66
CA GLN A 298 -3.48 24.29 -20.01
C GLN A 298 -2.89 24.82 -18.71
N GLN A 299 -2.31 23.96 -17.87
CA GLN A 299 -1.65 24.37 -16.63
C GLN A 299 -0.41 25.22 -16.92
N ALA A 300 0.46 24.81 -17.86
CA ALA A 300 1.63 25.56 -18.27
C ALA A 300 1.27 26.95 -18.83
N LEU A 301 0.21 27.03 -19.65
CA LEU A 301 -0.32 28.29 -20.16
C LEU A 301 -0.83 29.20 -19.02
N THR A 302 -1.53 28.64 -18.05
CA THR A 302 -2.05 29.36 -16.86
C THR A 302 -0.93 29.82 -15.89
N MET A 303 0.18 29.09 -15.83
CA MET A 303 1.36 29.49 -15.04
C MET A 303 2.18 30.57 -15.76
N ALA A 304 2.40 30.43 -17.07
CA ALA A 304 3.14 31.40 -17.87
C ALA A 304 2.34 32.69 -18.13
N ARG A 305 1.02 32.60 -18.12
CA ARG A 305 0.08 33.72 -18.27
C ARG A 305 -0.99 33.56 -17.17
N PRO A 306 -0.94 34.36 -16.09
CA PRO A 306 -1.96 34.28 -15.05
C PRO A 306 -3.29 34.94 -15.47
N PRO A 307 -4.47 34.40 -15.09
CA PRO A 307 -5.79 34.98 -15.36
C PRO A 307 -6.01 36.43 -14.89
N LYS A 308 -5.21 36.90 -13.93
CA LYS A 308 -5.24 38.26 -13.39
C LYS A 308 -4.54 39.31 -14.28
N ASP A 309 -3.62 38.87 -15.14
CA ASP A 309 -2.71 39.75 -15.89
C ASP A 309 -2.98 39.72 -17.42
N TYR A 310 -3.85 38.82 -17.89
CA TYR A 310 -4.15 38.59 -19.31
C TYR A 310 -5.66 38.36 -19.53
N ILE A 311 -6.15 38.67 -20.73
CA ILE A 311 -7.56 38.44 -21.11
C ILE A 311 -7.70 37.04 -21.73
N TYR A 312 -8.67 36.26 -21.23
CA TYR A 312 -8.96 34.90 -21.70
C TYR A 312 -10.26 34.88 -22.49
N ASP A 313 -10.15 34.68 -23.80
CA ASP A 313 -11.24 34.07 -24.57
C ASP A 313 -11.10 32.54 -24.45
N VAL A 314 -12.21 31.86 -24.12
CA VAL A 314 -12.24 30.41 -23.86
C VAL A 314 -11.84 29.62 -25.11
N LEU A 315 -12.27 30.06 -26.29
CA LEU A 315 -11.97 29.38 -27.56
C LEU A 315 -10.49 29.56 -27.93
N SER A 316 -9.95 30.76 -27.74
CA SER A 316 -8.54 31.08 -27.98
C SER A 316 -7.61 30.36 -27.01
N PHE A 317 -7.97 30.28 -25.72
CA PHE A 317 -7.20 29.52 -24.71
C PHE A 317 -7.13 28.04 -25.08
N GLN A 318 -8.28 27.43 -25.41
CA GLN A 318 -8.34 26.02 -25.81
C GLN A 318 -7.50 25.76 -27.06
N ALA A 319 -7.62 26.59 -28.11
CA ALA A 319 -6.87 26.43 -29.34
C ALA A 319 -5.33 26.56 -29.15
N VAL A 320 -4.87 27.39 -28.20
CA VAL A 320 -3.45 27.47 -27.85
C VAL A 320 -3.00 26.23 -27.07
N ALA A 321 -3.80 25.76 -26.10
CA ALA A 321 -3.49 24.56 -25.33
C ALA A 321 -3.49 23.29 -26.20
N ASP A 322 -4.47 23.14 -27.10
CA ASP A 322 -4.51 22.07 -28.11
C ASP A 322 -3.22 22.08 -28.95
N LYS A 323 -2.83 23.25 -29.47
CA LYS A 323 -1.61 23.40 -30.28
C LYS A 323 -0.33 23.05 -29.52
N ILE A 324 -0.24 23.37 -28.23
CA ILE A 324 0.89 22.97 -27.38
C ILE A 324 0.87 21.45 -27.17
N SER A 325 -0.27 20.87 -26.81
CA SER A 325 -0.40 19.42 -26.55
C SER A 325 -0.02 18.57 -27.75
N HIS A 326 -0.33 19.03 -28.97
CA HIS A 326 0.04 18.36 -30.21
C HIS A 326 1.56 18.30 -30.49
N THR A 327 2.40 19.01 -29.73
CA THR A 327 3.88 18.97 -29.88
C THR A 327 4.58 18.03 -28.89
N PHE A 328 3.88 17.52 -27.86
CA PHE A 328 4.50 16.60 -26.91
C PHE A 328 4.79 15.20 -27.50
N PRO A 329 3.94 14.62 -28.39
CA PRO A 329 4.21 13.32 -29.01
C PRO A 329 5.44 13.25 -29.92
N ASP A 330 6.01 14.40 -30.32
CA ASP A 330 7.22 14.47 -31.14
C ASP A 330 8.50 14.09 -30.36
N LEU A 331 8.41 14.02 -29.03
CA LEU A 331 9.52 13.61 -28.16
C LEU A 331 9.39 12.13 -27.78
N GLN A 332 10.36 11.32 -28.20
CA GLN A 332 10.44 9.92 -27.76
C GLN A 332 10.77 9.85 -26.27
N HIS A 333 10.09 8.96 -25.56
CA HIS A 333 10.45 8.61 -24.20
C HIS A 333 11.80 7.87 -24.24
N ASN A 334 12.74 8.27 -23.38
CA ASN A 334 13.86 7.42 -23.07
C ASN A 334 13.34 6.30 -22.17
N ASP A 335 13.20 5.10 -22.72
CA ASP A 335 13.22 3.86 -21.94
C ASP A 335 14.65 3.69 -21.36
N SER A 336 15.02 4.56 -20.41
CA SER A 336 16.21 4.37 -19.60
C SER A 336 16.08 3.03 -18.92
N ALA A 337 17.05 2.14 -19.16
CA ALA A 337 17.05 0.79 -18.60
C ALA A 337 16.80 0.88 -17.09
N GLN A 338 15.64 0.38 -16.66
CA GLN A 338 15.21 0.41 -15.26
C GLN A 338 16.30 -0.25 -14.43
N GLU A 339 16.98 0.53 -13.58
CA GLU A 339 18.03 -0.02 -12.73
C GLU A 339 17.43 -1.14 -11.85
N SER A 340 18.19 -2.20 -11.65
CA SER A 340 17.65 -3.41 -11.01
C SER A 340 17.09 -3.09 -9.62
N PRO A 341 15.85 -3.49 -9.28
CA PRO A 341 15.17 -3.01 -8.09
C PRO A 341 15.92 -3.36 -6.80
N GLU A 342 16.57 -2.37 -6.20
CA GLU A 342 17.37 -2.55 -4.99
C GLU A 342 16.48 -2.64 -3.75
N PHE A 343 16.19 -3.87 -3.31
CA PHE A 343 15.54 -4.15 -2.01
C PHE A 343 16.46 -3.96 -0.80
N PHE A 344 17.76 -3.79 -1.04
CA PHE A 344 18.77 -3.63 -0.01
C PHE A 344 19.73 -2.49 -0.37
N THR A 345 20.34 -1.85 0.62
CA THR A 345 21.25 -0.72 0.40
C THR A 345 22.35 -0.67 1.45
N ASP A 346 23.56 -0.32 1.03
CA ASP A 346 24.68 -0.04 1.93
C ASP A 346 24.68 1.42 2.44
N ALA A 347 23.75 2.26 1.98
CA ALA A 347 23.65 3.66 2.36
C ALA A 347 23.36 3.84 3.86
N TYR A 348 24.14 4.71 4.52
CA TYR A 348 24.11 4.88 5.96
C TYR A 348 22.98 5.81 6.43
N SER A 349 21.74 5.31 6.45
CA SER A 349 20.65 6.00 7.17
C SER A 349 20.86 5.94 8.69
N SER A 350 20.76 7.08 9.36
CA SER A 350 20.93 7.21 10.81
C SER A 350 19.70 6.82 11.63
N LYS A 351 18.57 6.47 10.99
CA LYS A 351 17.31 6.10 11.67
C LYS A 351 16.60 4.95 10.95
N HIS A 352 16.51 3.80 11.62
CA HIS A 352 15.75 2.61 11.19
C HIS A 352 14.23 2.89 11.11
N ASP A 353 13.72 3.85 11.91
CA ASP A 353 12.34 4.33 11.88
C ASP A 353 11.97 5.24 10.70
N SER A 354 12.92 5.66 9.86
CA SER A 354 12.66 6.66 8.82
C SER A 354 11.75 6.09 7.72
N ARG A 355 10.47 6.48 7.76
CA ARG A 355 9.49 6.08 6.73
C ARG A 355 9.89 6.63 5.36
N PRO A 356 10.09 5.78 4.33
CA PRO A 356 10.61 6.24 3.03
C PRO A 356 9.78 7.36 2.42
N TRP A 357 8.45 7.21 2.42
CA TRP A 357 7.51 8.19 1.88
C TRP A 357 7.44 9.52 2.64
N LEU A 358 8.26 9.75 3.68
CA LEU A 358 8.44 11.08 4.27
C LEU A 358 9.59 11.87 3.62
N ASN A 359 10.62 11.21 3.08
CA ASN A 359 11.76 11.84 2.44
C ASN A 359 11.61 11.76 0.92
N GLN A 360 11.56 12.91 0.24
CA GLN A 360 11.33 12.98 -1.21
C GLN A 360 12.40 12.22 -2.02
N THR A 361 13.68 12.40 -1.70
CA THR A 361 14.79 11.86 -2.50
C THR A 361 14.82 10.34 -2.42
N SER A 362 14.92 9.77 -1.21
CA SER A 362 14.93 8.30 -1.01
C SER A 362 13.60 7.61 -1.35
N TYR A 363 12.57 8.38 -1.72
CA TYR A 363 11.29 7.85 -2.15
C TYR A 363 11.18 7.75 -3.68
N ALA A 364 11.89 8.59 -4.43
CA ALA A 364 11.85 8.59 -5.90
C ALA A 364 12.33 7.23 -6.44
N ASP A 365 13.55 6.82 -6.06
CA ASP A 365 14.18 5.55 -6.44
C ASP A 365 13.28 4.34 -6.10
N ALA A 366 12.60 4.39 -4.94
CA ALA A 366 11.66 3.36 -4.53
C ALA A 366 10.35 3.38 -5.32
N ALA A 367 9.88 4.56 -5.76
CA ALA A 367 8.64 4.72 -6.52
C ALA A 367 8.75 4.11 -7.92
N GLU A 368 9.90 4.28 -8.59
CA GLU A 368 10.19 3.76 -9.94
C GLU A 368 10.15 2.23 -10.05
N SER A 369 10.12 1.52 -8.91
CA SER A 369 10.06 0.05 -8.84
C SER A 369 8.77 -0.50 -8.22
N MET A 370 7.73 0.31 -7.96
CA MET A 370 6.47 -0.20 -7.36
C MET A 370 5.48 -0.72 -8.41
N PHE A 371 5.82 -1.86 -9.00
CA PHE A 371 4.96 -2.66 -9.88
C PHE A 371 4.66 -4.02 -9.23
N VAL A 372 3.54 -4.67 -9.57
CA VAL A 372 3.10 -5.89 -8.86
C VAL A 372 4.14 -7.00 -8.94
N ASP A 373 4.70 -7.24 -10.12
CA ASP A 373 5.70 -8.30 -10.30
C ASP A 373 6.92 -8.09 -9.41
N ILE A 374 7.47 -6.87 -9.39
CA ILE A 374 8.60 -6.50 -8.53
C ILE A 374 8.23 -6.70 -7.05
N MET A 375 7.04 -6.26 -6.64
CA MET A 375 6.57 -6.41 -5.26
C MET A 375 6.32 -7.86 -4.84
N ASP A 376 5.96 -8.76 -5.78
CA ASP A 376 5.74 -10.18 -5.53
C ASP A 376 7.00 -11.06 -5.69
N GLN A 377 8.14 -10.48 -6.09
CA GLN A 377 9.41 -11.22 -6.21
C GLN A 377 9.76 -11.96 -4.91
N GLN A 378 10.28 -13.18 -5.08
CA GLN A 378 10.96 -13.91 -4.02
C GLN A 378 12.37 -13.34 -3.88
N LEU A 379 12.61 -12.68 -2.75
CA LEU A 379 13.89 -12.03 -2.48
C LEU A 379 14.92 -13.08 -2.05
N SER A 380 16.07 -13.05 -2.71
CA SER A 380 17.30 -13.73 -2.28
C SER A 380 17.91 -13.03 -1.07
N THR A 381 18.89 -13.68 -0.41
CA THR A 381 19.69 -13.06 0.67
C THR A 381 20.49 -11.87 0.13
N GLY A 382 20.08 -10.65 0.47
CA GLY A 382 20.82 -9.44 0.18
C GLY A 382 21.86 -9.09 1.23
N GLY A 383 22.97 -8.49 0.81
CA GLY A 383 23.85 -7.72 1.68
C GLY A 383 23.21 -6.38 2.09
N GLY A 384 23.84 -5.66 3.02
CA GLY A 384 23.39 -4.31 3.40
C GLY A 384 22.15 -4.26 4.31
N ARG A 385 21.49 -3.10 4.32
CA ARG A 385 20.29 -2.77 5.10
C ARG A 385 19.03 -2.79 4.23
N LEU A 386 17.85 -2.80 4.84
CA LEU A 386 16.57 -2.74 4.10
C LEU A 386 16.44 -1.38 3.37
N SER A 387 16.13 -1.42 2.07
CA SER A 387 15.93 -0.19 1.29
C SER A 387 14.53 0.41 1.49
N GLY A 388 14.33 1.61 0.93
CA GLY A 388 12.99 2.24 0.88
C GLY A 388 11.96 1.39 0.14
N LEU A 389 12.38 0.70 -0.93
CA LEU A 389 11.55 -0.21 -1.70
C LEU A 389 11.09 -1.41 -0.86
N PHE A 390 11.97 -2.01 -0.06
CA PHE A 390 11.61 -3.13 0.83
C PHE A 390 10.57 -2.76 1.90
N ILE A 391 10.69 -1.56 2.48
CA ILE A 391 9.72 -1.06 3.46
C ILE A 391 8.37 -0.82 2.77
N CYS A 392 8.36 -0.24 1.57
CA CYS A 392 7.12 -0.03 0.81
C CYS A 392 6.48 -1.37 0.38
N ARG A 393 7.28 -2.37 0.00
CA ARG A 393 6.84 -3.76 -0.23
C ARG A 393 6.17 -4.35 1.00
N SER A 394 6.79 -4.22 2.17
CA SER A 394 6.23 -4.73 3.44
C SER A 394 4.86 -4.11 3.74
N ILE A 395 4.68 -2.82 3.44
CA ILE A 395 3.41 -2.10 3.62
C ILE A 395 2.35 -2.53 2.61
N HIS A 396 2.75 -2.70 1.34
CA HIS A 396 1.86 -3.23 0.28
C HIS A 396 1.34 -4.62 0.64
N LEU A 397 2.24 -5.51 1.10
CA LEU A 397 1.87 -6.84 1.58
C LEU A 397 0.89 -6.76 2.76
N ALA A 398 1.13 -5.87 3.74
CA ALA A 398 0.30 -5.75 4.93
C ALA A 398 -1.11 -5.18 4.65
N PHE A 399 -1.28 -4.22 3.74
CA PHE A 399 -2.61 -3.64 3.43
C PHE A 399 -3.40 -4.41 2.36
N PHE A 400 -2.74 -4.93 1.32
CA PHE A 400 -3.42 -5.34 0.08
C PHE A 400 -3.26 -6.82 -0.28
N CYS A 401 -2.35 -7.54 0.38
CA CYS A 401 -2.16 -8.97 0.17
C CYS A 401 -2.81 -9.77 1.31
N THR A 402 -3.59 -10.79 0.94
CA THR A 402 -4.02 -11.82 1.88
C THR A 402 -2.81 -12.58 2.44
N PRO A 403 -2.79 -12.97 3.71
CA PRO A 403 -1.71 -13.79 4.27
C PRO A 403 -1.56 -15.12 3.50
N ARG A 404 -0.60 -15.19 2.57
CA ARG A 404 -0.25 -16.45 1.90
C ARG A 404 0.23 -17.43 2.96
N ARG A 405 -0.42 -18.59 3.07
CA ARG A 405 0.10 -19.73 3.85
C ARG A 405 1.50 -20.13 3.36
N ASP A 406 1.80 -19.88 2.09
CA ASP A 406 3.08 -20.17 1.45
C ASP A 406 4.24 -19.30 1.96
N ASN A 407 3.97 -18.07 2.42
CA ASN A 407 5.00 -17.22 3.05
C ASN A 407 5.43 -17.72 4.44
N LEU A 408 4.76 -18.75 4.97
CA LEU A 408 5.02 -19.36 6.28
C LEU A 408 5.46 -20.84 6.15
N GLN A 409 5.94 -21.27 4.98
CA GLN A 409 6.40 -22.64 4.78
C GLN A 409 7.54 -22.99 5.74
N VAL A 410 7.28 -23.99 6.58
CA VAL A 410 8.29 -24.68 7.37
C VAL A 410 9.18 -25.47 6.40
N PRO A 411 10.52 -25.39 6.48
CA PRO A 411 11.38 -26.34 5.83
C PRO A 411 11.09 -27.72 6.42
N VAL A 412 10.38 -28.56 5.66
CA VAL A 412 10.29 -30.00 5.94
C VAL A 412 11.71 -30.53 5.80
N ALA A 413 12.25 -31.09 6.87
CA ALA A 413 13.55 -31.72 6.83
C ALA A 413 13.45 -33.04 6.03
N SER A 414 13.67 -32.95 4.72
CA SER A 414 13.96 -34.12 3.88
C SER A 414 15.38 -34.59 4.19
N SER A 415 15.52 -35.33 5.29
CA SER A 415 16.68 -36.17 5.51
C SER A 415 16.61 -37.37 4.55
N ASP A 416 17.30 -37.28 3.42
CA ASP A 416 18.23 -38.36 3.08
C ASP A 416 19.38 -37.90 2.17
N SER A 417 20.38 -38.77 2.12
CA SER A 417 21.75 -38.57 1.68
C SER A 417 21.96 -38.94 0.21
N GLY A 418 22.84 -38.21 -0.48
CA GLY A 418 23.19 -38.47 -1.88
C GLY A 418 24.39 -37.65 -2.34
N ILE A 419 25.54 -38.31 -2.54
CA ILE A 419 26.81 -37.73 -2.99
C ILE A 419 26.74 -37.45 -4.51
N PRO A 420 27.31 -36.34 -5.02
CA PRO A 420 27.23 -35.99 -6.44
C PRO A 420 28.29 -36.71 -7.30
N PRO A 421 28.00 -36.97 -8.60
CA PRO A 421 29.02 -37.32 -9.59
C PRO A 421 29.42 -36.12 -10.48
N GLU A 422 30.64 -36.17 -11.01
CA GLU A 422 31.30 -35.12 -11.79
C GLU A 422 31.05 -35.20 -13.31
N LEU A 423 31.33 -34.07 -13.99
CA LEU A 423 31.99 -33.89 -15.30
C LEU A 423 31.77 -34.93 -16.44
N GLY A 424 31.32 -34.46 -17.63
CA GLY A 424 31.36 -35.27 -18.85
C GLY A 424 30.94 -34.59 -20.19
N HIS A 425 31.87 -33.86 -20.81
CA HIS A 425 32.04 -33.61 -22.27
C HIS A 425 30.89 -33.18 -23.23
N HIS A 426 31.08 -31.99 -23.81
CA HIS A 426 31.03 -31.64 -25.24
C HIS A 426 30.24 -32.49 -26.26
N GLN A 427 29.42 -31.80 -27.08
CA GLN A 427 29.63 -31.81 -28.54
C GLN A 427 29.14 -30.54 -29.25
N GLU A 428 29.96 -30.01 -30.17
CA GLU A 428 29.63 -28.87 -31.06
C GLU A 428 29.13 -29.35 -32.43
N SER A 429 28.34 -28.52 -33.12
CA SER A 429 28.17 -28.40 -34.59
C SER A 429 27.33 -27.13 -34.84
N ARG A 430 27.73 -26.03 -35.52
CA ARG A 430 28.26 -25.82 -36.91
C ARG A 430 27.42 -26.57 -37.96
N THR A 431 26.99 -26.07 -39.13
CA THR A 431 27.04 -24.78 -39.90
C THR A 431 26.11 -24.95 -41.14
N SER A 432 25.60 -23.98 -41.92
CA SER A 432 25.61 -22.50 -41.93
C SER A 432 24.74 -21.95 -43.09
N ASN A 433 24.44 -20.64 -43.07
CA ASN A 433 24.32 -19.72 -44.24
C ASN A 433 23.08 -19.64 -45.17
N GLN A 434 22.69 -18.35 -45.37
CA GLN A 434 22.33 -17.64 -46.62
C GLN A 434 20.93 -17.81 -47.26
N GLY A 435 20.36 -16.68 -47.71
CA GLY A 435 19.18 -16.68 -48.61
C GLY A 435 18.28 -15.45 -48.72
N THR A 436 18.76 -14.20 -48.73
CA THR A 436 18.00 -13.04 -49.29
C THR A 436 18.29 -12.91 -50.79
N PRO A 437 17.37 -12.39 -51.66
CA PRO A 437 17.04 -10.94 -51.65
C PRO A 437 15.63 -10.48 -52.14
N SER A 438 15.30 -9.22 -51.82
CA SER A 438 14.54 -8.19 -52.58
C SER A 438 13.21 -8.50 -53.31
N SER A 439 12.16 -7.66 -53.10
CA SER A 439 11.97 -6.41 -53.89
C SER A 439 10.56 -5.74 -53.78
N GLN A 440 10.55 -4.42 -53.53
CA GLN A 440 9.66 -3.35 -54.10
C GLN A 440 8.12 -3.25 -53.90
N HIS A 441 7.75 -2.06 -53.37
CA HIS A 441 6.67 -1.12 -53.78
C HIS A 441 5.21 -1.57 -54.02
N LYS A 442 4.25 -0.94 -53.30
CA LYS A 442 3.49 0.25 -53.76
C LYS A 442 2.45 0.77 -52.75
N ASP A 443 2.46 2.09 -52.55
CA ASP A 443 1.37 2.96 -52.09
C ASP A 443 0.81 3.73 -53.31
N PRO A 444 -0.19 4.66 -53.24
CA PRO A 444 -1.07 5.07 -52.12
C PRO A 444 -2.59 5.20 -52.52
N SER A 445 -3.48 5.62 -51.61
CA SER A 445 -4.45 6.74 -51.83
C SER A 445 -5.49 6.99 -50.71
N THR A 446 -5.33 8.13 -50.02
CA THR A 446 -6.31 9.22 -49.74
C THR A 446 -7.82 8.95 -49.49
N GLY A 447 -8.33 9.49 -48.37
CA GLY A 447 -9.76 9.84 -48.15
C GLY A 447 -9.95 10.83 -46.99
N LYS A 448 -10.82 11.85 -47.11
CA LYS A 448 -10.95 13.00 -46.17
C LYS A 448 -12.35 13.12 -45.52
N SER A 449 -12.39 13.25 -44.18
CA SER A 449 -13.32 14.10 -43.37
C SER A 449 -14.86 13.89 -43.49
N PRO A 450 -15.75 14.56 -42.70
CA PRO A 450 -15.53 15.49 -41.59
C PRO A 450 -16.32 15.22 -40.26
N ALA A 451 -16.10 16.07 -39.26
CA ALA A 451 -16.69 16.01 -37.92
C ALA A 451 -18.02 16.79 -37.74
N ARG A 452 -18.70 16.61 -36.59
CA ARG A 452 -19.85 17.42 -36.11
C ARG A 452 -19.65 17.85 -34.63
N LYS A 453 -20.05 19.09 -34.32
CA LYS A 453 -19.90 19.76 -33.01
C LYS A 453 -20.91 19.29 -31.95
N VAL A 454 -20.52 19.35 -30.67
CA VAL A 454 -21.42 19.51 -29.50
C VAL A 454 -20.79 20.54 -28.56
N THR A 455 -21.62 21.40 -27.94
CA THR A 455 -21.21 22.59 -27.17
C THR A 455 -21.14 22.31 -25.66
N LEU A 456 -20.24 23.00 -24.95
CA LEU A 456 -20.01 22.87 -23.51
C LEU A 456 -20.67 24.04 -22.72
N GLU A 457 -21.61 23.74 -21.81
CA GLU A 457 -22.12 24.68 -20.79
C GLU A 457 -22.31 23.96 -19.45
N PHE A 458 -21.25 23.69 -18.67
CA PHE A 458 -21.43 23.10 -17.32
C PHE A 458 -20.30 23.32 -16.29
N ILE A 459 -19.50 24.40 -16.38
CA ILE A 459 -18.50 24.72 -15.34
C ILE A 459 -18.54 26.21 -14.94
N THR A 460 -19.44 26.58 -14.01
CA THR A 460 -19.38 27.87 -13.29
C THR A 460 -20.23 27.95 -12.01
N ARG A 461 -20.40 26.85 -11.24
CA ARG A 461 -21.24 26.86 -10.02
C ARG A 461 -20.63 26.38 -8.69
N GLU A 462 -19.41 25.85 -8.64
CA GLU A 462 -18.82 25.39 -7.36
C GLU A 462 -17.73 26.31 -6.77
N ALA A 463 -17.19 27.27 -7.53
CA ALA A 463 -16.12 28.17 -7.07
C ALA A 463 -16.53 29.27 -6.05
N LYS A 464 -17.62 29.08 -5.30
CA LYS A 464 -18.15 30.06 -4.32
C LYS A 464 -18.64 29.44 -2.99
N ARG A 465 -18.18 28.23 -2.62
CA ARG A 465 -18.65 27.57 -1.37
C ARG A 465 -17.60 27.15 -0.36
N GLU A 466 -16.31 27.34 -0.60
CA GLU A 466 -15.24 26.89 0.32
C GLU A 466 -14.55 28.01 1.12
N GLU A 467 -14.91 29.29 0.94
CA GLU A 467 -14.22 30.43 1.57
C GLU A 467 -14.68 30.76 3.01
N TYR A 468 -15.42 29.86 3.69
CA TYR A 468 -16.03 30.15 5.01
C TYR A 468 -15.99 29.01 6.05
N VAL A 469 -14.93 28.19 6.07
CA VAL A 469 -14.60 27.34 7.25
C VAL A 469 -13.09 27.23 7.48
N LEU A 470 -12.42 28.32 7.90
CA LEU A 470 -11.09 28.27 8.53
C LEU A 470 -10.82 29.51 9.42
N LEU A 471 -11.61 29.65 10.48
CA LEU A 471 -11.30 30.39 11.72
C LEU A 471 -11.82 29.59 12.92
#